data_AF-A0A2V8EF87-F1
#
_entry.id   AF-A0A2V8EF87-F1
#
_cell.length_a   1.000
_cell.length_b   1.000
_cell.length_c   1.000
_cell.angle_alpha   90.00
_cell.angle_beta   90.00
_cell.angle_gamma   90.00
#
_symmetry.space_group_name_H-M   'P 1'
#
loop_
_entity.id
_entity.type
_entity.pdbx_description
1 polymer ?
#
loop_
_entity_poly.entity_id
_entity_poly.type
_entity_poly.pdbx_seq_one_letter_code
_entity_poly.pdbx_strand_id
1 'polypeptide(L)'
;MHAAAIDWAVDGTLRSLAGGTSPSAAVVMLLMRAYALYGREDVRDALEDALARGLESVNGEPHPAERCEWLRVFDQAASLSNDERLAETLRSSLARAVEGLERLVGSKYEPGEGLQGEGLGEHLRQALALLAAFEITGRLPYSMLADELAEVIRRRWWDGERATFGDDFESDCRATQLLCRLAALHEDASYQQMVNVAGQVPYRGDAERLVASIESRYRDHDHAAVALGLALIDWLALVDNLH
;
A
#
# COMPACT_ATOMS: atom_id res chain seq x y z
N MET A 1 1.69 -21.59 0.67
CA MET A 1 1.83 -21.16 -0.74
C MET A 1 2.38 -19.74 -0.77
N HIS A 2 1.75 -18.83 -0.02
CA HIS A 2 2.16 -17.44 0.19
C HIS A 2 3.67 -17.22 0.39
N ALA A 3 4.30 -17.98 1.30
CA ALA A 3 5.74 -17.83 1.61
C ALA A 3 6.63 -17.95 0.35
N ALA A 4 6.38 -18.90 -0.54
CA ALA A 4 7.20 -19.08 -1.75
C ALA A 4 7.01 -17.95 -2.78
N ALA A 5 5.81 -17.35 -2.84
CA ALA A 5 5.55 -16.20 -3.70
C ALA A 5 6.15 -14.90 -3.10
N ILE A 6 6.10 -14.74 -1.78
CA ILE A 6 6.75 -13.63 -1.07
C ILE A 6 8.27 -13.73 -1.23
N ASP A 7 8.87 -14.90 -1.02
CA ASP A 7 10.31 -15.12 -1.22
C ASP A 7 10.73 -14.78 -2.65
N TRP A 8 9.95 -15.23 -3.65
CA TRP A 8 10.19 -14.89 -5.05
C TRP A 8 10.14 -13.37 -5.30
N ALA A 9 9.16 -12.68 -4.71
CA ALA A 9 9.01 -11.24 -4.84
C ALA A 9 10.18 -10.47 -4.19
N VAL A 10 10.60 -10.90 -3.01
CA VAL A 10 11.74 -10.32 -2.28
C VAL A 10 13.03 -10.54 -3.07
N ASP A 11 13.29 -11.76 -3.54
CA ASP A 11 14.49 -12.06 -4.33
C ASP A 11 14.53 -11.26 -5.64
N GLY A 12 13.38 -11.09 -6.32
CA GLY A 12 13.26 -10.23 -7.50
C GLY A 12 13.58 -8.77 -7.19
N THR A 13 13.10 -8.28 -6.05
CA THR A 13 13.34 -6.91 -5.57
C THR A 13 14.82 -6.68 -5.26
N LEU A 14 15.46 -7.61 -4.53
CA LEU A 14 16.89 -7.55 -4.21
C LEU A 14 17.75 -7.54 -5.49
N ARG A 15 17.41 -8.37 -6.49
CA ARG A 15 18.09 -8.35 -7.79
C ARG A 15 17.95 -7.00 -8.50
N SER A 16 16.77 -6.39 -8.47
CA SER A 16 16.55 -5.07 -9.09
C SER A 16 17.38 -3.98 -8.41
N LEU A 17 17.43 -3.98 -7.07
CA LEU A 17 18.23 -3.01 -6.31
C LEU A 17 19.73 -3.19 -6.57
N ALA A 18 20.22 -4.44 -6.61
CA ALA A 18 21.60 -4.74 -6.99
C ALA A 18 21.93 -4.29 -8.42
N GLY A 19 20.93 -4.23 -9.30
CA GLY A 19 21.03 -3.68 -10.66
C GLY A 19 21.07 -2.14 -10.73
N GLY A 20 21.01 -1.44 -9.60
CA GLY A 20 21.10 0.02 -9.52
C GLY A 20 19.77 0.75 -9.61
N THR A 21 18.63 0.05 -9.61
CA THR A 21 17.31 0.69 -9.54
C THR A 21 17.20 1.55 -8.29
N SER A 22 16.65 2.76 -8.42
CA SER A 22 16.33 3.59 -7.25
C SER A 22 15.17 2.99 -6.47
N PRO A 23 15.25 2.89 -5.14
CA PRO A 23 14.16 2.35 -4.34
C PRO A 23 12.95 3.27 -4.41
N SER A 24 11.75 2.68 -4.49
CA SER A 24 10.48 3.36 -4.22
C SER A 24 10.03 3.07 -2.79
N ALA A 25 9.01 3.81 -2.31
CA ALA A 25 8.46 3.54 -0.97
C ALA A 25 7.93 2.10 -0.85
N ALA A 26 7.30 1.59 -1.92
CA ALA A 26 6.77 0.22 -1.96
C ALA A 26 7.87 -0.85 -1.84
N VAL A 27 9.04 -0.62 -2.47
CA VAL A 27 10.21 -1.51 -2.33
C VAL A 27 10.67 -1.57 -0.89
N VAL A 28 10.86 -0.40 -0.26
CA VAL A 28 11.33 -0.34 1.13
C VAL A 28 10.32 -0.97 2.08
N MET A 29 9.03 -0.69 1.90
CA MET A 29 7.96 -1.30 2.69
C MET A 29 7.94 -2.83 2.56
N LEU A 30 8.14 -3.38 1.35
CA LEU A 30 8.22 -4.82 1.16
C LEU A 30 9.38 -5.41 1.95
N LEU A 31 10.58 -4.83 1.81
CA LEU A 31 11.78 -5.33 2.50
C LEU A 31 11.62 -5.25 4.03
N MET A 32 11.09 -4.14 4.56
CA MET A 32 10.81 -4.00 5.99
C MET A 32 9.90 -5.11 6.51
N ARG A 33 8.77 -5.33 5.84
CA ARG A 33 7.79 -6.32 6.29
C ARG A 33 8.29 -7.75 6.09
N ALA A 34 8.99 -8.03 5.00
CA ALA A 34 9.64 -9.31 4.78
C ALA A 34 10.72 -9.60 5.83
N TYR A 35 11.51 -8.60 6.22
CA TYR A 35 12.49 -8.74 7.30
C TYR A 35 11.81 -9.03 8.63
N ALA A 36 10.72 -8.32 8.96
CA ALA A 36 9.96 -8.57 10.17
C ALA A 36 9.37 -9.99 10.23
N LEU A 37 8.94 -10.53 9.09
CA LEU A 37 8.38 -11.89 9.00
C LEU A 37 9.44 -13.00 9.04
N TYR A 38 10.58 -12.82 8.36
CA TYR A 38 11.51 -13.93 8.09
C TYR A 38 12.94 -13.73 8.62
N GLY A 39 13.31 -12.52 9.07
CA GLY A 39 14.62 -12.24 9.67
C GLY A 39 15.80 -12.43 8.72
N ARG A 40 15.61 -12.21 7.42
CA ARG A 40 16.63 -12.40 6.37
C ARG A 40 17.71 -11.31 6.42
N GLU A 41 18.98 -11.68 6.66
CA GLU A 41 20.09 -10.71 6.75
C GLU A 41 20.37 -9.99 5.42
N ASP A 42 20.24 -10.66 4.27
CA ASP A 42 20.40 -10.03 2.95
C ASP A 42 19.33 -8.96 2.67
N VAL A 43 18.13 -9.10 3.25
CA VAL A 43 17.08 -8.09 3.22
C VAL A 43 17.45 -6.89 4.09
N ARG A 44 18.08 -7.13 5.25
CA ARG A 44 18.50 -6.07 6.16
C ARG A 44 19.50 -5.11 5.51
N ASP A 45 20.56 -5.64 4.90
CA ASP A 45 21.59 -4.83 4.25
C ASP A 45 20.98 -3.94 3.14
N ALA A 46 20.14 -4.54 2.30
CA ALA A 46 19.45 -3.81 1.23
C ALA A 46 18.45 -2.77 1.77
N LEU A 47 17.82 -3.05 2.91
CA LEU A 47 16.87 -2.14 3.56
C LEU A 47 17.57 -0.91 4.12
N GLU A 48 18.71 -1.07 4.81
CA GLU A 48 19.49 0.04 5.37
C GLU A 48 19.91 1.02 4.26
N ASP A 49 20.45 0.50 3.15
CA ASP A 49 20.82 1.29 1.98
C ASP A 49 19.61 1.99 1.33
N ALA A 50 18.49 1.27 1.18
CA ALA A 50 17.30 1.81 0.53
C ALA A 50 16.63 2.92 1.37
N LEU A 51 16.61 2.80 2.69
CA LEU A 51 16.13 3.83 3.61
C LEU A 51 17.00 5.09 3.55
N ALA A 52 18.32 4.94 3.52
CA ALA A 52 19.25 6.06 3.39
C ALA A 52 19.00 6.84 2.08
N ARG A 53 18.85 6.14 0.95
CA ARG A 53 18.51 6.77 -0.34
C ARG A 53 17.15 7.46 -0.31
N GLY A 54 16.15 6.85 0.34
CA GLY A 54 14.82 7.44 0.51
C GLY A 54 14.84 8.76 1.26
N LEU A 55 15.59 8.83 2.37
CA LEU A 55 15.78 10.06 3.16
C LEU A 55 16.40 11.19 2.33
N GLU A 56 17.33 10.87 1.44
CA GLU A 56 17.96 11.85 0.54
C GLU A 56 17.00 12.34 -0.55
N SER A 57 16.11 11.48 -1.06
CA SER A 57 15.27 11.80 -2.23
C SER A 57 13.88 12.32 -1.91
N VAL A 58 13.29 12.01 -0.74
CA VAL A 58 11.85 12.26 -0.46
C VAL A 58 11.43 13.72 -0.65
N ASN A 59 12.30 14.68 -0.34
CA ASN A 59 12.01 16.10 -0.49
C ASN A 59 11.94 16.54 -1.97
N GLY A 60 12.57 15.78 -2.85
CA GLY A 60 12.53 15.95 -4.30
C GLY A 60 11.40 15.18 -4.98
N GLU A 61 10.69 14.29 -4.28
CA GLU A 61 9.63 13.46 -4.88
C GLU A 61 8.47 14.35 -5.39
N PRO A 62 8.25 14.41 -6.71
CA PRO A 62 7.23 15.29 -7.28
C PRO A 62 5.81 14.83 -6.94
N HIS A 63 5.56 13.53 -6.86
CA HIS A 63 4.23 12.98 -6.77
C HIS A 63 3.73 12.96 -5.30
N PRO A 64 2.63 13.66 -4.96
CA PRO A 64 2.15 13.72 -3.58
C PRO A 64 1.78 12.36 -2.97
N ALA A 65 1.20 11.46 -3.77
CA ALA A 65 0.86 10.11 -3.32
C ALA A 65 2.13 9.31 -2.92
N GLU A 66 3.19 9.37 -3.73
CA GLU A 66 4.46 8.70 -3.42
C GLU A 66 5.14 9.32 -2.20
N ARG A 67 5.03 10.64 -2.02
CA ARG A 67 5.48 11.29 -0.77
C ARG A 67 4.75 10.72 0.44
N CYS A 68 3.43 10.54 0.40
CA CYS A 68 2.69 9.97 1.52
C CYS A 68 3.13 8.53 1.83
N GLU A 69 3.38 7.71 0.81
CA GLU A 69 3.91 6.35 1.00
C GLU A 69 5.32 6.34 1.61
N TRP A 70 6.21 7.24 1.19
CA TRP A 70 7.53 7.40 1.83
C TRP A 70 7.42 7.83 3.30
N LEU A 71 6.51 8.75 3.61
CA LEU A 71 6.31 9.17 5.00
C LEU A 71 5.77 8.02 5.86
N ARG A 72 4.93 7.15 5.31
CA ARG A 72 4.48 5.92 5.99
C ARG A 72 5.62 4.95 6.25
N VAL A 73 6.52 4.79 5.26
CA VAL A 73 7.75 4.00 5.43
C VAL A 73 8.58 4.55 6.59
N PHE A 74 8.80 5.87 6.66
CA PHE A 74 9.59 6.47 7.73
C PHE A 74 8.92 6.37 9.09
N ASP A 75 7.60 6.53 9.17
CA ASP A 75 6.84 6.33 10.41
C ASP A 75 7.01 4.90 10.95
N GLN A 76 6.83 3.90 10.08
CA GLN A 76 7.02 2.51 10.46
C GLN A 76 8.49 2.18 10.78
N ALA A 77 9.46 2.77 10.07
CA ALA A 77 10.86 2.54 10.33
C ALA A 77 11.33 3.22 11.63
N ALA A 78 10.78 4.39 11.96
CA ALA A 78 11.03 5.10 13.21
C ALA A 78 10.37 4.42 14.43
N SER A 79 9.30 3.65 14.26
CA SER A 79 8.74 2.86 15.37
C SER A 79 9.56 1.60 15.67
N LEU A 80 10.28 1.07 14.67
CA LEU A 80 11.14 -0.11 14.79
C LEU A 80 12.60 0.22 15.11
N SER A 81 13.02 1.46 14.90
CA SER A 81 14.40 1.91 15.11
C SER A 81 14.45 3.23 15.87
N ASN A 82 15.52 3.48 16.62
CA ASN A 82 15.71 4.78 17.29
C ASN A 82 16.41 5.82 16.37
N ASP A 83 16.19 5.75 15.05
CA ASP A 83 16.80 6.71 14.11
C ASP A 83 15.98 8.01 14.03
N GLU A 84 16.42 9.01 14.80
CA GLU A 84 15.77 10.32 14.87
C GLU A 84 15.68 11.03 13.50
N ARG A 85 16.54 10.68 12.53
CA ARG A 85 16.49 11.28 11.19
C ARG A 85 15.16 10.95 10.49
N LEU A 86 14.66 9.73 10.67
CA LEU A 86 13.37 9.30 10.11
C LEU A 86 12.22 10.12 10.68
N ALA A 87 12.19 10.28 12.01
CA ALA A 87 11.17 11.06 12.70
C ALA A 87 11.22 12.55 12.34
N GLU A 88 12.41 13.13 12.20
CA GLU A 88 12.56 14.53 11.78
C GLU A 88 12.13 14.77 10.33
N THR A 89 12.49 13.86 9.41
CA THR A 89 12.03 13.92 8.02
C THR A 89 10.50 13.79 7.93
N LEU A 90 9.90 12.88 8.70
CA LEU A 90 8.45 12.77 8.80
C LEU A 90 7.81 14.10 9.22
N ARG A 91 8.25 14.69 10.34
CA ARG A 91 7.70 15.95 10.87
C ARG A 91 7.82 17.12 9.89
N SER A 92 8.98 17.26 9.24
CA SER A 92 9.27 18.39 8.35
C SER A 92 8.58 18.29 6.99
N SER A 93 8.28 17.08 6.50
CA SER A 93 7.70 16.86 5.17
C SER A 93 6.19 16.59 5.18
N LEU A 94 5.59 16.27 6.34
CA LEU A 94 4.18 15.85 6.47
C LEU A 94 3.18 16.84 5.87
N ALA A 95 3.24 18.10 6.29
CA ALA A 95 2.28 19.12 5.84
C ALA A 95 2.27 19.25 4.30
N ARG A 96 3.45 19.32 3.69
CA ARG A 96 3.60 19.43 2.23
C ARG A 96 3.10 18.18 1.50
N ALA A 97 3.29 16.99 2.06
CA ALA A 97 2.81 15.74 1.47
C ALA A 97 1.28 15.72 1.44
N VAL A 98 0.67 15.97 2.60
CA VAL A 98 -0.78 15.96 2.80
C VAL A 98 -1.48 17.04 1.96
N GLU A 99 -1.01 18.29 1.99
CA GLU A 99 -1.60 19.36 1.17
C GLU A 99 -1.51 19.06 -0.33
N GLY A 100 -0.41 18.41 -0.75
CA GLY A 100 -0.24 17.98 -2.13
C GLY A 100 -1.24 16.91 -2.52
N LEU A 101 -1.48 15.94 -1.64
CA LEU A 101 -2.44 14.85 -1.85
C LEU A 101 -3.87 15.40 -1.90
N GLU A 102 -4.25 16.24 -0.94
CA GLU A 102 -5.56 16.89 -0.89
C GLU A 102 -5.84 17.70 -2.16
N ARG A 103 -4.85 18.46 -2.65
CA ARG A 103 -4.99 19.22 -3.90
C ARG A 103 -5.13 18.32 -5.11
N LEU A 104 -4.34 17.25 -5.19
CA LEU A 104 -4.37 16.32 -6.31
C LEU A 104 -5.74 15.63 -6.39
N VAL A 105 -6.20 15.07 -5.27
CA VAL A 105 -7.49 14.37 -5.20
C VAL A 105 -8.64 15.34 -5.41
N GLY A 106 -8.67 16.47 -4.68
CA GLY A 106 -9.75 17.47 -4.77
C GLY A 106 -9.91 18.10 -6.15
N SER A 107 -8.88 18.07 -7.01
CA SER A 107 -8.97 18.59 -8.38
C SER A 107 -9.72 17.67 -9.35
N LYS A 108 -9.86 16.38 -9.02
CA LYS A 108 -10.46 15.36 -9.88
C LYS A 108 -11.62 14.61 -9.24
N TYR A 109 -11.72 14.68 -7.91
CA TYR A 109 -12.70 13.93 -7.15
C TYR A 109 -14.12 14.47 -7.35
N GLU A 110 -15.05 13.57 -7.67
CA GLU A 110 -16.48 13.84 -7.68
C GLU A 110 -17.18 12.81 -6.76
N PRO A 111 -17.98 13.26 -5.77
CA PRO A 111 -18.68 12.37 -4.86
C PRO A 111 -19.51 11.31 -5.58
N GLY A 112 -19.40 10.06 -5.13
CA GLY A 112 -20.05 8.90 -5.73
C GLY A 112 -19.46 8.47 -7.08
N GLU A 113 -18.68 9.31 -7.78
CA GLU A 113 -18.11 9.01 -9.10
C GLU A 113 -16.59 8.80 -9.08
N GLY A 114 -15.92 9.05 -7.96
CA GLY A 114 -14.48 8.86 -7.80
C GLY A 114 -13.66 9.90 -8.57
N LEU A 115 -12.51 9.48 -9.12
CA LEU A 115 -11.58 10.39 -9.80
C LEU A 115 -11.94 10.52 -11.28
N GLN A 116 -12.38 11.71 -11.67
CA GLN A 116 -12.83 12.00 -13.03
C GLN A 116 -11.70 11.88 -14.05
N GLY A 117 -11.96 11.17 -15.14
CA GLY A 117 -11.01 10.99 -16.25
C GLY A 117 -9.87 10.01 -15.97
N GLU A 118 -9.88 9.34 -14.81
CA GLU A 118 -8.79 8.47 -14.37
C GLU A 118 -9.13 6.98 -14.44
N GLY A 119 -8.12 6.16 -14.67
CA GLY A 119 -8.24 4.70 -14.71
C GLY A 119 -8.15 4.04 -13.33
N LEU A 120 -8.30 2.71 -13.32
CA LEU A 120 -8.19 1.88 -12.12
C LEU A 120 -6.88 2.11 -11.34
N GLY A 121 -5.75 2.11 -12.05
CA GLY A 121 -4.43 2.25 -11.41
C GLY A 121 -4.26 3.57 -10.65
N GLU A 122 -4.86 4.66 -11.13
CA GLU A 122 -4.86 5.94 -10.42
C GLU A 122 -5.77 5.91 -9.19
N HIS A 123 -6.98 5.36 -9.32
CA HIS A 123 -7.89 5.19 -8.18
C HIS A 123 -7.22 4.36 -7.06
N LEU A 124 -6.58 3.24 -7.41
CA LEU A 124 -5.84 2.40 -6.46
C LEU A 124 -4.69 3.16 -5.80
N ARG A 125 -3.90 3.91 -6.58
CA ARG A 125 -2.78 4.69 -6.05
C ARG A 125 -3.26 5.74 -5.05
N GLN A 126 -4.31 6.48 -5.38
CA GLN A 126 -4.83 7.52 -4.50
C GLN A 126 -5.50 6.93 -3.26
N ALA A 127 -6.25 5.83 -3.38
CA ALA A 127 -6.86 5.17 -2.24
C ALA A 127 -5.81 4.65 -1.24
N LEU A 128 -4.74 4.00 -1.73
CA LEU A 128 -3.64 3.55 -0.88
C LEU A 128 -2.90 4.72 -0.21
N ALA A 129 -2.65 5.81 -0.94
CA ALA A 129 -2.01 6.99 -0.39
C ALA A 129 -2.89 7.72 0.64
N LEU A 130 -4.21 7.70 0.49
CA LEU A 130 -5.16 8.19 1.48
C LEU A 130 -5.13 7.33 2.75
N LEU A 131 -5.04 6.00 2.62
CA LEU A 131 -4.82 5.14 3.79
C LEU A 131 -3.48 5.42 4.47
N ALA A 132 -2.40 5.63 3.70
CA ALA A 132 -1.12 6.05 4.26
C ALA A 132 -1.22 7.40 5.01
N ALA A 133 -1.92 8.39 4.42
CA ALA A 133 -2.16 9.66 5.08
C ALA A 133 -3.01 9.51 6.35
N PHE A 134 -4.01 8.62 6.35
CA PHE A 134 -4.80 8.28 7.54
C PHE A 134 -3.92 7.69 8.65
N GLU A 135 -3.09 6.69 8.34
CA GLU A 135 -2.23 6.02 9.30
C GLU A 135 -1.26 7.01 9.98
N ILE A 136 -0.68 7.94 9.22
CA ILE A 136 0.28 8.92 9.75
C ILE A 136 -0.41 10.03 10.57
N THR A 137 -1.63 10.43 10.19
CA THR A 137 -2.26 11.66 10.73
C THR A 137 -3.44 11.40 11.65
N GLY A 138 -4.04 10.21 11.61
CA GLY A 138 -5.31 9.88 12.25
C GLY A 138 -6.51 10.65 11.71
N ARG A 139 -6.39 11.42 10.61
CA ARG A 139 -7.48 12.25 10.08
C ARG A 139 -8.51 11.38 9.35
N LEU A 140 -9.65 11.16 10.00
CA LEU A 140 -10.73 10.31 9.51
C LEU A 140 -11.16 10.53 8.04
N PRO A 141 -11.25 11.76 7.50
CA PRO A 141 -11.66 11.98 6.12
C PRO A 141 -10.84 11.22 5.08
N TYR A 142 -9.57 10.92 5.35
CA TYR A 142 -8.73 10.16 4.41
C TYR A 142 -9.16 8.71 4.30
N SER A 143 -9.43 8.04 5.43
CA SER A 143 -9.94 6.67 5.43
C SER A 143 -11.31 6.57 4.76
N MET A 144 -12.22 7.51 5.04
CA MET A 144 -13.55 7.54 4.45
C MET A 144 -13.49 7.73 2.93
N LEU A 145 -12.60 8.60 2.46
CA LEU A 145 -12.42 8.82 1.03
C LEU A 145 -11.74 7.61 0.35
N ALA A 146 -10.79 6.95 1.03
CA ALA A 146 -10.21 5.70 0.53
C ALA A 146 -11.27 4.60 0.40
N ASP A 147 -12.17 4.48 1.38
CA ASP A 147 -13.30 3.56 1.37
C ASP A 147 -14.27 3.85 0.21
N GLU A 148 -14.65 5.12 0.03
CA GLU A 148 -15.50 5.53 -1.11
C GLU A 148 -14.84 5.25 -2.46
N LEU A 149 -13.53 5.51 -2.60
CA LEU A 149 -12.80 5.14 -3.81
C LEU A 149 -12.78 3.63 -4.02
N ALA A 150 -12.64 2.82 -2.96
CA ALA A 150 -12.71 1.36 -3.06
C ALA A 150 -14.10 0.89 -3.51
N GLU A 151 -15.18 1.52 -3.04
CA GLU A 151 -16.53 1.22 -3.52
C GLU A 151 -16.72 1.57 -5.00
N VAL A 152 -16.22 2.73 -5.45
CA VAL A 152 -16.21 3.10 -6.87
C VAL A 152 -15.40 2.08 -7.67
N ILE A 153 -14.24 1.68 -7.15
CA ILE A 153 -13.37 0.69 -7.80
C ILE A 153 -14.12 -0.63 -8.00
N ARG A 154 -14.75 -1.12 -6.94
CA ARG A 154 -15.55 -2.35 -6.94
C ARG A 154 -16.75 -2.28 -7.86
N ARG A 155 -17.44 -1.14 -7.90
CA ARG A 155 -18.61 -0.99 -8.77
C ARG A 155 -18.24 -0.96 -10.26
N ARG A 156 -17.09 -0.40 -10.62
CA ARG A 156 -16.70 -0.18 -12.03
C ARG A 156 -15.85 -1.29 -12.64
N TRP A 157 -14.97 -1.91 -11.86
CA TRP A 157 -13.94 -2.79 -12.41
C TRP A 157 -13.96 -4.22 -11.86
N TRP A 158 -14.71 -4.52 -10.80
CA TRP A 158 -14.76 -5.87 -10.25
C TRP A 158 -15.44 -6.86 -11.20
N ASP A 159 -14.71 -7.89 -11.63
CA ASP A 159 -15.25 -9.07 -12.30
C ASP A 159 -15.45 -10.19 -11.26
N GLY A 160 -16.71 -10.41 -10.88
CA GLY A 160 -17.07 -11.44 -9.91
C GLY A 160 -16.86 -12.88 -10.38
N GLU A 161 -16.84 -13.13 -11.70
CA GLU A 161 -16.63 -14.46 -12.25
C GLU A 161 -15.15 -14.81 -12.27
N ARG A 162 -14.29 -13.85 -12.66
CA ARG A 162 -12.84 -14.05 -12.76
C ARG A 162 -12.10 -13.77 -11.46
N ALA A 163 -12.76 -13.11 -10.51
CA ALA A 163 -12.15 -12.59 -9.30
C ALA A 163 -10.93 -11.68 -9.59
N THR A 164 -11.11 -10.71 -10.48
CA THR A 164 -10.08 -9.71 -10.85
C THR A 164 -10.69 -8.32 -10.96
N PHE A 165 -9.86 -7.28 -10.91
CA PHE A 165 -10.25 -5.90 -11.18
C PHE A 165 -9.88 -5.45 -12.61
N GLY A 166 -9.34 -6.34 -13.44
CA GLY A 166 -9.00 -6.04 -14.82
C GLY A 166 -8.02 -7.05 -15.40
N ASP A 167 -7.37 -6.67 -16.49
CA ASP A 167 -6.35 -7.49 -17.15
C ASP A 167 -4.93 -7.22 -16.62
N ASP A 168 -4.76 -6.17 -15.81
CA ASP A 168 -3.45 -5.79 -15.24
C ASP A 168 -3.21 -6.47 -13.89
N PHE A 169 -2.19 -7.33 -13.85
CA PHE A 169 -1.81 -8.10 -12.66
C PHE A 169 -1.34 -7.19 -11.51
N GLU A 170 -0.66 -6.08 -11.81
CA GLU A 170 -0.22 -5.13 -10.78
C GLU A 170 -1.42 -4.47 -10.10
N SER A 171 -2.46 -4.12 -10.86
CA SER A 171 -3.71 -3.59 -10.33
C SER A 171 -4.45 -4.59 -9.44
N ASP A 172 -4.48 -5.89 -9.79
CA ASP A 172 -5.04 -6.93 -8.91
C ASP A 172 -4.26 -7.01 -7.58
N CYS A 173 -2.93 -6.92 -7.62
CA CYS A 173 -2.10 -6.91 -6.42
C CYS A 173 -2.37 -5.67 -5.55
N ARG A 174 -2.45 -4.48 -6.15
CA ARG A 174 -2.77 -3.24 -5.42
C ARG A 174 -4.19 -3.22 -4.87
N ALA A 175 -5.16 -3.77 -5.61
CA ALA A 175 -6.52 -3.96 -5.13
C ALA A 175 -6.54 -4.89 -3.92
N THR A 176 -5.76 -5.98 -3.95
CA THR A 176 -5.60 -6.88 -2.80
C THR A 176 -5.08 -6.13 -1.57
N GLN A 177 -4.03 -5.31 -1.71
CA GLN A 177 -3.51 -4.47 -0.62
C GLN A 177 -4.59 -3.54 -0.05
N LEU A 178 -5.30 -2.83 -0.92
CA LEU A 178 -6.35 -1.89 -0.53
C LEU A 178 -7.47 -2.58 0.26
N LEU A 179 -7.97 -3.71 -0.27
CA LEU A 179 -9.05 -4.47 0.36
C LEU A 179 -8.62 -5.10 1.68
N CYS A 180 -7.38 -5.58 1.79
CA CYS A 180 -6.87 -6.12 3.05
C CYS A 180 -6.78 -5.03 4.12
N ARG A 181 -6.23 -3.86 3.76
CA ARG A 181 -6.09 -2.72 4.69
C ARG A 181 -7.45 -2.16 5.12
N LEU A 182 -8.41 -2.06 4.21
CA LEU A 182 -9.78 -1.64 4.55
C LEU A 182 -10.52 -2.67 5.39
N ALA A 183 -10.34 -3.98 5.12
CA ALA A 183 -10.91 -5.03 5.95
C ALA A 183 -10.37 -4.96 7.39
N ALA A 184 -9.05 -4.86 7.56
CA ALA A 184 -8.43 -4.69 8.87
C ALA A 184 -8.93 -3.43 9.58
N LEU A 185 -9.02 -2.31 8.86
CA LEU A 185 -9.53 -1.05 9.40
C LEU A 185 -10.98 -1.17 9.87
N HIS A 186 -11.83 -1.88 9.12
CA HIS A 186 -13.23 -2.10 9.47
C HIS A 186 -13.39 -3.12 10.62
N GLU A 187 -12.37 -3.94 10.91
CA GLU A 187 -12.30 -4.84 12.07
C GLU A 187 -11.77 -4.14 13.34
N ASP A 188 -11.13 -2.96 13.20
CA ASP A 188 -10.61 -2.18 14.32
C ASP A 188 -11.74 -1.51 15.14
N ALA A 189 -11.78 -1.81 16.44
CA ALA A 189 -12.82 -1.32 17.34
C ALA A 189 -12.78 0.21 17.56
N SER A 190 -11.60 0.82 17.51
CA SER A 190 -11.44 2.27 17.62
C SER A 190 -11.97 2.96 16.37
N TYR A 191 -11.72 2.37 15.20
CA TYR A 191 -12.26 2.87 13.94
C TYR A 191 -13.79 2.77 13.88
N GLN A 192 -14.36 1.63 14.28
CA GLN A 192 -15.81 1.42 14.35
C GLN A 192 -16.51 2.43 15.28
N GLN A 193 -15.84 2.92 16.33
CA GLN A 193 -16.40 3.97 17.19
C GLN A 193 -16.42 5.34 16.51
N MET A 194 -15.54 5.59 15.55
CA MET A 194 -15.43 6.86 14.83
C MET A 194 -16.40 6.93 13.64
N VAL A 195 -16.79 5.78 13.06
CA VAL A 195 -17.60 5.73 11.85
C VAL A 195 -18.92 4.99 12.09
N ASN A 196 -20.04 5.68 11.84
CA ASN A 196 -21.35 5.02 11.73
C ASN A 196 -21.45 4.32 10.36
N VAL A 197 -20.81 3.15 10.22
CA VAL A 197 -20.80 2.40 8.97
C VAL A 197 -22.17 1.74 8.76
N ALA A 198 -22.85 2.08 7.66
CA ALA A 198 -24.07 1.41 7.22
C ALA A 198 -23.71 0.29 6.23
N GLY A 199 -23.76 -0.96 6.69
CA GLY A 199 -23.52 -2.15 5.85
C GLY A 199 -22.03 -2.42 5.62
N GLN A 200 -21.58 -3.64 5.91
CA GLN A 200 -20.19 -4.02 5.68
C GLN A 200 -20.01 -4.43 4.22
N VAL A 201 -19.16 -3.69 3.51
CA VAL A 201 -18.64 -4.12 2.21
C VAL A 201 -17.77 -5.37 2.43
N PRO A 202 -17.90 -6.45 1.63
CA PRO A 202 -17.22 -7.72 1.88
C PRO A 202 -15.74 -7.71 1.47
N TYR A 203 -14.96 -6.71 1.90
CA TYR A 203 -13.56 -6.53 1.50
C TYR A 203 -12.68 -7.75 1.78
N ARG A 204 -12.81 -8.37 2.96
CA ARG A 204 -12.08 -9.60 3.30
C ARG A 204 -12.34 -10.73 2.30
N GLY A 205 -13.61 -10.95 1.95
CA GLY A 205 -13.99 -12.00 1.00
C GLY A 205 -13.54 -11.70 -0.42
N ASP A 206 -13.49 -10.42 -0.83
CA ASP A 206 -13.00 -10.02 -2.15
C ASP A 206 -11.47 -10.14 -2.22
N ALA A 207 -10.76 -9.79 -1.16
CA ALA A 207 -9.32 -9.99 -1.02
C ALA A 207 -8.93 -11.47 -1.07
N GLU A 208 -9.66 -12.34 -0.37
CA GLU A 208 -9.41 -13.80 -0.39
C GLU A 208 -9.45 -14.36 -1.83
N ARG A 209 -10.47 -13.96 -2.61
CA ARG A 209 -10.62 -14.40 -4.00
C ARG A 209 -9.50 -13.88 -4.89
N LEU A 210 -9.07 -12.63 -4.69
CA LEU A 210 -7.94 -12.05 -5.41
C LEU A 210 -6.62 -12.74 -5.08
N VAL A 211 -6.35 -13.03 -3.81
CA VAL A 211 -5.13 -13.75 -3.38
C VAL A 211 -5.01 -15.08 -4.12
N ALA A 212 -6.09 -15.86 -4.15
CA ALA A 212 -6.12 -17.12 -4.91
C ALA A 212 -5.85 -16.91 -6.41
N SER A 213 -6.36 -15.83 -6.99
CA SER A 213 -6.14 -15.47 -8.40
C SER A 213 -4.68 -15.08 -8.68
N ILE A 214 -4.08 -14.20 -7.90
CA ILE A 214 -2.70 -13.70 -8.12
C ILE A 214 -1.65 -14.78 -7.85
N GLU A 215 -1.85 -15.65 -6.85
CA GLU A 215 -0.94 -16.75 -6.55
C GLU A 215 -0.85 -17.79 -7.67
N SER A 216 -1.90 -17.93 -8.49
CA SER A 216 -1.89 -18.87 -9.60
C SER A 216 -1.10 -18.37 -10.82
N ARG A 217 -0.82 -17.05 -10.91
CA ARG A 217 -0.28 -16.40 -12.12
C ARG A 217 1.08 -15.74 -11.93
N TYR A 218 1.54 -15.52 -10.69
CA TYR A 218 2.64 -14.59 -10.41
C TYR A 218 3.98 -14.83 -11.14
N ARG A 219 4.28 -16.07 -11.55
CA ARG A 219 5.58 -16.43 -12.14
C ARG A 219 5.86 -15.74 -13.48
N ASP A 220 4.83 -15.24 -14.15
CA ASP A 220 4.96 -14.56 -15.45
C ASP A 220 5.05 -13.02 -15.31
N HIS A 221 5.10 -12.48 -14.08
CA HIS A 221 4.93 -11.05 -13.81
C HIS A 221 6.06 -10.43 -12.96
N ASP A 222 7.31 -10.58 -13.40
CA ASP A 222 8.50 -10.02 -12.69
C ASP A 222 8.37 -8.53 -12.33
N HIS A 223 7.79 -7.72 -13.22
CA HIS A 223 7.61 -6.28 -13.02
C HIS A 223 6.67 -5.93 -11.84
N ALA A 224 5.78 -6.84 -11.46
CA ALA A 224 4.81 -6.65 -10.39
C ALA A 224 5.22 -7.32 -9.07
N ALA A 225 6.46 -7.83 -8.97
CA ALA A 225 6.96 -8.54 -7.80
C ALA A 225 6.73 -7.77 -6.48
N VAL A 226 7.02 -6.47 -6.46
CA VAL A 226 6.83 -5.63 -5.27
C VAL A 226 5.37 -5.57 -4.85
N ALA A 227 4.46 -5.34 -5.81
CA ALA A 227 3.03 -5.24 -5.54
C ALA A 227 2.46 -6.58 -5.04
N LEU A 228 2.90 -7.69 -5.62
CA LEU A 228 2.55 -9.04 -5.17
C LEU A 228 3.01 -9.31 -3.73
N GLY A 229 4.28 -9.04 -3.44
CA GLY A 229 4.85 -9.29 -2.12
C GLY A 229 4.08 -8.54 -1.03
N LEU A 230 3.78 -7.26 -1.26
CA LEU A 230 2.97 -6.45 -0.35
C LEU A 230 1.54 -6.99 -0.21
N ALA A 231 0.89 -7.37 -1.31
CA ALA A 231 -0.46 -7.93 -1.30
C ALA A 231 -0.56 -9.20 -0.43
N LEU A 232 0.39 -10.12 -0.58
CA LEU A 232 0.40 -11.37 0.18
C LEU A 232 0.75 -11.13 1.65
N ILE A 233 1.61 -10.16 1.95
CA ILE A 233 1.91 -9.79 3.35
C ILE A 233 0.71 -9.12 4.01
N ASP A 234 0.01 -8.20 3.33
CA ASP A 234 -1.22 -7.59 3.83
C ASP A 234 -2.30 -8.65 4.10
N TRP A 235 -2.41 -9.65 3.21
CA TRP A 235 -3.30 -10.79 3.41
C TRP A 235 -2.94 -11.60 4.66
N LEU A 236 -1.66 -11.96 4.82
CA LEU A 236 -1.18 -12.68 6.01
C LEU A 236 -1.48 -11.89 7.30
N ALA A 237 -1.21 -10.58 7.29
CA ALA A 237 -1.50 -9.73 8.43
C ALA A 237 -3.00 -9.74 8.81
N LEU A 238 -3.88 -9.69 7.80
CA LEU A 238 -5.33 -9.74 7.98
C LEU A 238 -5.85 -11.10 8.50
N VAL A 239 -5.29 -12.23 8.05
CA VAL A 239 -5.77 -13.56 8.47
C VAL A 239 -5.18 -14.02 9.80
N ASP A 240 -3.95 -13.61 10.10
CA ASP A 240 -3.25 -14.00 11.33
C ASP A 240 -3.47 -13.00 12.49
N ASN A 241 -4.23 -11.92 12.26
CA ASN A 241 -4.41 -10.78 13.18
C ASN A 241 -3.07 -10.18 13.66
N LEU A 242 -2.10 -10.08 12.74
CA LEU A 242 -0.83 -9.42 13.00
C LEU A 242 -1.03 -7.91 12.80
N HIS A 243 -1.52 -7.22 13.83
CA HIS A 243 -1.67 -5.77 13.88
C HIS A 243 -0.80 -5.18 14.98
#